data_AF-A0A7S4MME7-F1
#
_entry.id   AF-A0A7S4MME7-F1
#
_cell.length_a   1.000
_cell.length_b   1.000
_cell.length_c   1.000
_cell.angle_alpha   90.00
_cell.angle_beta   90.00
_cell.angle_gamma   90.00
#
_symmetry.space_group_name_H-M   'P 1'
#
loop_
_entity.id
_entity.type
_entity.pdbx_description
1 polymer ?
#
loop_
_entity_poly.entity_id
_entity_poly.type
_entity_poly.pdbx_seq_one_letter_code
_entity_poly.pdbx_strand_id
1 'polypeptide(L)'
;VDDGDVQFKNSSEFFGEESHITVNSGDVVFSDTSIVENTLNSSLIITGGNFDIQNNAKFISSSSSVNVTGGNLRSFNNALLDLISTDMLVGGNVALTDQTIFNATDSDVDIIGGTFSTTDLTTMFFSATPLLVEGHLVMN
;
A
#
# COMPACT_ATOMS: atom_id res chain seq x y z
N VAL A 1 -15.05 -3.11 -8.22
CA VAL A 1 -15.41 -4.31 -7.44
C VAL A 1 -16.23 -3.80 -6.29
N ASP A 2 -17.55 -4.03 -6.35
CA ASP A 2 -18.47 -3.17 -5.59
C ASP A 2 -18.87 -3.78 -4.25
N ASP A 3 -18.80 -5.10 -4.10
CA ASP A 3 -19.15 -5.83 -2.87
C ASP A 3 -18.23 -7.04 -2.63
N GLY A 4 -17.04 -7.05 -3.24
CA GLY A 4 -16.11 -8.17 -3.17
C GLY A 4 -14.68 -7.71 -2.97
N ASP A 5 -13.88 -8.61 -2.42
CA ASP A 5 -12.47 -8.36 -2.21
C ASP A 5 -11.66 -8.60 -3.49
N VAL A 6 -10.53 -7.91 -3.60
CA VAL A 6 -9.47 -8.27 -4.56
C VAL A 6 -8.38 -8.99 -3.78
N GLN A 7 -8.10 -10.24 -4.13
CA GLN A 7 -7.14 -11.05 -3.39
C GLN A 7 -6.12 -11.72 -4.33
N PHE A 8 -4.84 -11.53 -4.05
CA PHE A 8 -3.74 -12.29 -4.63
C PHE A 8 -3.03 -13.03 -3.49
N LYS A 9 -2.95 -14.35 -3.58
CA LYS A 9 -2.54 -15.23 -2.47
C LYS A 9 -1.66 -16.35 -2.97
N ASN A 10 -0.96 -17.02 -2.06
CA ASN A 10 0.01 -18.06 -2.38
C ASN A 10 1.11 -17.51 -3.32
N SER A 11 1.58 -18.32 -4.27
CA SER A 11 2.57 -17.92 -5.28
C SER A 11 1.88 -17.39 -6.55
N SER A 12 1.13 -16.30 -6.43
CA SER A 12 0.47 -15.64 -7.57
C SER A 12 1.21 -14.38 -8.01
N GLU A 13 1.21 -14.11 -9.31
CA GLU A 13 1.77 -12.90 -9.88
C GLU A 13 0.68 -12.14 -10.67
N PHE A 14 0.61 -10.83 -10.48
CA PHE A 14 -0.19 -9.93 -11.29
C PHE A 14 0.67 -8.78 -11.78
N PHE A 15 0.62 -8.52 -13.08
CA PHE A 15 1.27 -7.39 -13.73
C PHE A 15 0.21 -6.55 -14.44
N GLY A 16 0.01 -5.33 -13.96
CA GLY A 16 -0.88 -4.33 -14.53
C GLY A 16 -0.07 -3.21 -15.19
N GLU A 17 -0.35 -2.96 -16.46
CA GLU A 17 0.11 -1.80 -17.22
C GLU A 17 -1.15 -1.04 -17.67
N GLU A 18 -1.19 0.29 -17.47
CA GLU A 18 -2.39 1.11 -17.72
C GLU A 18 -3.66 0.51 -17.07
N SER A 19 -3.50 -0.10 -15.90
CA SER A 19 -4.56 -0.83 -15.21
C SER A 19 -5.24 0.05 -14.16
N HIS A 20 -6.58 0.06 -14.16
CA HIS A 20 -7.37 0.88 -13.25
C HIS A 20 -8.30 0.01 -12.42
N ILE A 21 -7.92 -0.25 -11.16
CA ILE A 21 -8.67 -1.07 -10.22
C ILE A 21 -9.37 -0.15 -9.23
N THR A 22 -10.69 -0.26 -9.14
CA THR A 22 -11.49 0.41 -8.10
C THR A 22 -12.23 -0.63 -7.27
N VAL A 23 -12.10 -0.55 -5.96
CA VAL A 23 -12.77 -1.42 -4.97
C VAL A 23 -13.60 -0.54 -4.05
N ASN A 24 -14.92 -0.68 -4.11
CA ASN A 24 -15.83 0.26 -3.46
C ASN A 24 -16.17 -0.11 -2.01
N SER A 25 -16.23 -1.40 -1.68
CA SER A 25 -16.61 -1.84 -0.33
C SER A 25 -15.92 -3.13 0.14
N GLY A 26 -15.07 -3.74 -0.69
CA GLY A 26 -14.25 -4.89 -0.31
C GLY A 26 -12.82 -4.51 0.07
N ASP A 27 -12.13 -5.45 0.70
CA ASP A 27 -10.71 -5.31 1.03
C ASP A 27 -9.83 -5.67 -0.20
N VAL A 28 -8.63 -5.12 -0.23
CA VAL A 28 -7.57 -5.57 -1.13
C VAL A 28 -6.51 -6.27 -0.30
N VAL A 29 -6.25 -7.55 -0.61
CA VAL A 29 -5.35 -8.38 0.21
C VAL A 29 -4.33 -9.08 -0.69
N PHE A 30 -3.06 -8.77 -0.47
CA PHE A 30 -1.93 -9.51 -1.04
C PHE A 30 -1.27 -10.32 0.06
N SER A 31 -1.14 -11.64 -0.13
CA SER A 31 -0.61 -12.53 0.90
C SER A 31 0.33 -13.60 0.37
N ASP A 32 1.10 -14.17 1.29
CA ASP A 32 2.08 -15.22 1.05
C ASP A 32 3.15 -14.68 0.09
N THR A 33 3.62 -15.46 -0.88
CA THR A 33 4.65 -15.00 -1.82
C THR A 33 4.08 -14.31 -3.05
N SER A 34 2.91 -13.68 -2.95
CA SER A 34 2.27 -13.01 -4.09
C SER A 34 3.04 -11.76 -4.50
N ILE A 35 3.12 -11.49 -5.80
CA ILE A 35 3.72 -10.28 -6.36
C ILE A 35 2.68 -9.56 -7.20
N VAL A 36 2.43 -8.29 -6.88
CA VAL A 36 1.51 -7.42 -7.62
C VAL A 36 2.27 -6.18 -8.07
N GLU A 37 2.31 -5.96 -9.38
CA GLU A 37 2.98 -4.81 -9.99
C GLU A 37 1.96 -3.96 -10.74
N ASN A 38 1.83 -2.68 -10.37
CA ASN A 38 1.03 -1.69 -11.07
C ASN A 38 1.96 -0.65 -11.68
N THR A 39 2.02 -0.59 -13.00
CA THR A 39 2.97 0.22 -13.73
C THR A 39 2.28 1.08 -14.79
N LEU A 40 2.95 2.16 -15.22
CA LEU A 40 2.56 3.00 -16.35
C LEU A 40 1.10 3.48 -16.29
N ASN A 41 0.89 4.63 -15.66
CA ASN A 41 -0.42 5.27 -15.54
C ASN A 41 -1.50 4.35 -14.94
N SER A 42 -1.10 3.40 -14.09
CA SER A 42 -2.05 2.54 -13.38
C SER A 42 -2.63 3.26 -12.16
N SER A 43 -3.80 2.80 -11.69
CA SER A 43 -4.40 3.26 -10.44
C SER A 43 -5.02 2.11 -9.63
N LEU A 44 -4.82 2.16 -8.32
CA LEU A 44 -5.55 1.35 -7.34
C LEU A 44 -6.32 2.28 -6.41
N ILE A 45 -7.65 2.18 -6.42
CA ILE A 45 -8.55 3.00 -5.60
C ILE A 45 -9.38 2.09 -4.72
N ILE A 46 -9.34 2.32 -3.40
CA ILE A 46 -10.05 1.55 -2.38
C ILE A 46 -10.86 2.55 -1.54
N THR A 47 -12.17 2.60 -1.75
CA THR A 47 -13.03 3.65 -1.17
C THR A 47 -13.81 3.21 0.06
N GLY A 48 -13.86 1.91 0.38
CA GLY A 48 -14.63 1.39 1.52
C GLY A 48 -14.02 0.19 2.26
N GLY A 49 -12.82 -0.24 1.88
CA GLY A 49 -12.12 -1.36 2.52
C GLY A 49 -10.67 -1.03 2.87
N ASN A 50 -9.97 -1.99 3.44
CA ASN A 50 -8.56 -1.91 3.80
C ASN A 50 -7.67 -2.41 2.66
N PHE A 51 -6.41 -1.99 2.70
CA PHE A 51 -5.35 -2.54 1.87
C PHE A 51 -4.34 -3.27 2.74
N ASP A 52 -4.27 -4.59 2.60
CA ASP A 52 -3.37 -5.45 3.36
C ASP A 52 -2.30 -6.07 2.47
N ILE A 53 -1.05 -5.93 2.87
CA ILE A 53 0.10 -6.60 2.26
C ILE A 53 0.78 -7.42 3.35
N GLN A 54 0.79 -8.75 3.22
CA GLN A 54 1.22 -9.61 4.33
C GLN A 54 1.97 -10.86 3.89
N ASN A 55 2.65 -11.48 4.85
CA ASN A 55 3.23 -12.83 4.73
C ASN A 55 4.24 -12.99 3.58
N ASN A 56 5.16 -12.05 3.39
CA ASN A 56 6.16 -11.98 2.30
C ASN A 56 5.61 -11.49 0.94
N ALA A 57 4.39 -10.96 0.91
CA ALA A 57 3.83 -10.41 -0.32
C ALA A 57 4.55 -9.13 -0.72
N LYS A 58 4.56 -8.86 -2.02
CA LYS A 58 5.20 -7.68 -2.60
C LYS A 58 4.18 -6.90 -3.41
N PHE A 59 4.05 -5.62 -3.08
CA PHE A 59 3.35 -4.67 -3.93
C PHE A 59 4.34 -3.64 -4.46
N ILE A 60 4.39 -3.54 -5.79
CA ILE A 60 5.27 -2.62 -6.50
C ILE A 60 4.40 -1.69 -7.33
N SER A 61 4.56 -0.40 -7.15
CA SER A 61 3.81 0.63 -7.88
C SER A 61 4.80 1.57 -8.56
N SER A 62 4.67 1.74 -9.88
CA SER A 62 5.59 2.57 -10.67
C SER A 62 4.85 3.50 -11.63
N SER A 63 5.12 4.81 -11.56
CA SER A 63 4.46 5.82 -12.41
C SER A 63 2.94 5.70 -12.35
N SER A 64 2.38 5.67 -11.14
CA SER A 64 1.01 5.20 -10.86
C SER A 64 0.40 5.94 -9.67
N SER A 65 -0.82 5.56 -9.25
CA SER A 65 -1.47 6.09 -8.05
C SER A 65 -2.12 5.02 -7.18
N VAL A 66 -2.10 5.22 -5.85
CA VAL A 66 -2.67 4.31 -4.85
C VAL A 66 -3.46 5.10 -3.81
N ASN A 67 -4.79 4.97 -3.82
CA ASN A 67 -5.67 5.73 -2.95
C ASN A 67 -6.51 4.81 -2.06
N VAL A 68 -6.30 4.86 -0.75
CA VAL A 68 -7.08 4.15 0.28
C VAL A 68 -7.86 5.18 1.09
N THR A 69 -9.05 5.57 0.61
CA THR A 69 -9.79 6.70 1.20
C THR A 69 -10.80 6.27 2.27
N GLY A 70 -11.29 5.03 2.22
CA GLY A 70 -12.30 4.53 3.15
C GLY A 70 -11.79 3.65 4.29
N GLY A 71 -10.52 3.26 4.27
CA GLY A 71 -9.97 2.27 5.20
C GLY A 71 -8.50 2.49 5.50
N ASN A 72 -7.86 1.44 6.03
CA ASN A 72 -6.49 1.47 6.48
C ASN A 72 -5.55 0.80 5.49
N LEU A 73 -4.28 1.19 5.48
CA LEU A 73 -3.18 0.45 4.88
C LEU A 73 -2.47 -0.33 5.98
N ARG A 74 -2.31 -1.64 5.82
CA ARG A 74 -1.59 -2.50 6.77
C ARG A 74 -0.56 -3.33 6.04
N SER A 75 0.68 -3.33 6.55
CA SER A 75 1.76 -4.14 5.99
C SER A 75 2.54 -4.82 7.10
N PHE A 76 2.61 -6.16 7.06
CA PHE A 76 3.10 -6.98 8.18
C PHE A 76 3.65 -8.34 7.72
N ASN A 77 4.31 -9.08 8.62
CA ASN A 77 4.91 -10.39 8.34
C ASN A 77 5.82 -10.41 7.08
N ASN A 78 6.91 -9.62 7.10
CA ASN A 78 7.93 -9.59 6.04
C ASN A 78 7.45 -9.08 4.66
N ALA A 79 6.38 -8.29 4.63
CA ALA A 79 5.86 -7.70 3.41
C ALA A 79 6.75 -6.58 2.83
N LEU A 80 6.64 -6.37 1.52
CA LEU A 80 7.29 -5.27 0.79
C LEU A 80 6.23 -4.36 0.16
N LEU A 81 6.36 -3.07 0.42
CA LEU A 81 5.71 -1.99 -0.30
C LEU A 81 6.78 -1.14 -0.99
N ASP A 82 6.78 -1.12 -2.32
CA ASP A 82 7.78 -0.40 -3.11
C ASP A 82 7.11 0.58 -4.08
N LEU A 83 7.34 1.89 -3.89
CA LEU A 83 6.74 2.96 -4.67
C LEU A 83 7.82 3.70 -5.46
N ILE A 84 7.61 3.85 -6.75
CA ILE A 84 8.51 4.57 -7.66
C ILE A 84 7.64 5.54 -8.47
N SER A 85 7.89 6.84 -8.39
CA SER A 85 7.04 7.83 -9.07
C SER A 85 5.54 7.59 -8.85
N THR A 86 5.14 7.32 -7.61
CA THR A 86 3.76 6.97 -7.29
C THR A 86 3.17 7.90 -6.25
N ASP A 87 1.96 8.39 -6.53
CA ASP A 87 1.20 9.19 -5.58
C ASP A 87 0.36 8.26 -4.71
N MET A 88 0.58 8.29 -3.40
CA MET A 88 -0.15 7.49 -2.42
C MET A 88 -0.93 8.39 -1.46
N LEU A 89 -2.23 8.14 -1.33
CA LEU A 89 -3.08 8.76 -0.32
C LEU A 89 -3.74 7.69 0.55
N VAL A 90 -3.63 7.82 1.87
CA VAL A 90 -4.36 7.01 2.85
C VAL A 90 -5.19 7.94 3.76
N GLY A 91 -6.51 7.83 3.70
CA GLY A 91 -7.43 8.59 4.54
C GLY A 91 -7.67 7.97 5.93
N GLY A 92 -7.23 6.72 6.12
CA GLY A 92 -7.25 6.02 7.41
C GLY A 92 -5.87 5.90 8.05
N ASN A 93 -5.68 4.86 8.85
CA ASN A 93 -4.38 4.59 9.47
C ASN A 93 -3.46 3.84 8.51
N VAL A 94 -2.16 4.07 8.66
CA VAL A 94 -1.10 3.25 8.08
C VAL A 94 -0.39 2.53 9.22
N ALA A 95 -0.38 1.20 9.19
CA ALA A 95 0.32 0.39 10.17
C ALA A 95 1.33 -0.54 9.49
N LEU A 96 2.61 -0.35 9.81
CA LEU A 96 3.72 -1.18 9.36
C LEU A 96 4.29 -1.93 10.56
N THR A 97 4.26 -3.26 10.53
CA THR A 97 4.72 -4.09 11.66
C THR A 97 5.64 -5.21 11.21
N ASP A 98 6.27 -5.89 12.17
CA ASP A 98 7.24 -6.96 11.93
C ASP A 98 8.42 -6.48 11.08
N GLN A 99 8.85 -7.29 10.10
CA GLN A 99 9.97 -7.00 9.20
C GLN A 99 9.52 -6.38 7.87
N THR A 100 8.50 -5.52 7.91
CA THR A 100 7.99 -4.83 6.72
C THR A 100 9.03 -3.86 6.16
N ILE A 101 9.12 -3.80 4.82
CA ILE A 101 9.92 -2.81 4.10
C ILE A 101 8.99 -1.88 3.34
N PHE A 102 9.11 -0.58 3.59
CA PHE A 102 8.43 0.45 2.81
C PHE A 102 9.43 1.37 2.13
N ASN A 103 9.56 1.23 0.82
CA ASN A 103 10.39 2.08 -0.02
C ASN A 103 9.51 3.03 -0.83
N ALA A 104 9.95 4.28 -0.95
CA ALA A 104 9.38 5.23 -1.86
C ALA A 104 10.45 6.12 -2.49
N THR A 105 10.47 6.21 -3.81
CA THR A 105 11.40 7.01 -4.60
C THR A 105 10.64 7.89 -5.57
N ASP A 106 10.99 9.18 -5.63
CA ASP A 106 10.35 10.19 -6.49
C ASP A 106 8.81 10.18 -6.41
N SER A 107 8.27 9.84 -5.24
CA SER A 107 6.85 9.60 -4.98
C SER A 107 6.28 10.69 -4.08
N ASP A 108 4.98 10.70 -3.82
CA ASP A 108 4.32 11.50 -2.78
C ASP A 108 3.50 10.56 -1.87
N VAL A 109 3.63 10.68 -0.54
CA VAL A 109 2.90 9.83 0.40
C VAL A 109 2.17 10.68 1.44
N ASP A 110 0.85 10.68 1.37
CA ASP A 110 -0.03 11.44 2.24
C ASP A 110 -0.89 10.52 3.12
N ILE A 111 -0.82 10.73 4.44
CA ILE A 111 -1.71 10.11 5.42
C ILE A 111 -2.55 11.22 6.04
N ILE A 112 -3.83 11.28 5.68
CA ILE A 112 -4.70 12.39 6.06
C ILE A 112 -5.71 11.93 7.11
N GLY A 113 -5.68 12.55 8.29
CA GLY A 113 -6.66 12.31 9.36
C GLY A 113 -6.45 11.03 10.18
N GLY A 114 -5.44 10.22 9.85
CA GLY A 114 -5.13 8.95 10.51
C GLY A 114 -3.83 8.94 11.32
N THR A 115 -3.43 7.75 11.76
CA THR A 115 -2.14 7.50 12.40
C THR A 115 -1.23 6.76 11.44
N PHE A 116 0.00 7.24 11.27
CA PHE A 116 1.09 6.47 10.68
C PHE A 116 1.89 5.82 11.83
N SER A 117 1.89 4.50 11.90
CA SER A 117 2.58 3.75 12.95
C SER A 117 3.53 2.70 12.42
N THR A 118 4.73 2.64 12.97
CA THR A 118 5.67 1.52 12.78
C THR A 118 5.88 0.75 14.09
N THR A 119 6.12 -0.55 13.98
CA THR A 119 6.49 -1.41 15.12
C THR A 119 7.48 -2.50 14.66
N ASP A 120 8.27 -3.02 15.61
CA ASP A 120 9.26 -4.09 15.44
C ASP A 120 10.44 -3.73 14.51
N LEU A 121 10.69 -4.54 13.47
CA LEU A 121 11.86 -4.44 12.58
C LEU A 121 11.49 -3.81 11.23
N THR A 122 10.58 -2.84 11.26
CA THR A 122 10.14 -2.14 10.05
C THR A 122 11.28 -1.28 9.52
N THR A 123 11.55 -1.38 8.21
CA THR A 123 12.51 -0.53 7.50
C THR A 123 11.78 0.38 6.55
N MET A 124 12.12 1.67 6.56
CA MET A 124 11.54 2.64 5.62
C MET A 124 12.64 3.43 4.93
N PHE A 125 12.48 3.65 3.62
CA PHE A 125 13.41 4.44 2.81
C PHE A 125 12.63 5.38 1.91
N PHE A 126 12.88 6.68 2.07
CA PHE A 126 12.25 7.74 1.26
C PHE A 126 13.35 8.54 0.55
N SER A 127 13.35 8.52 -0.78
CA SER A 127 14.28 9.29 -1.60
C SER A 127 13.48 10.23 -2.51
N ALA A 128 13.76 11.54 -2.43
CA ALA A 128 13.01 12.55 -3.18
C ALA A 128 11.47 12.38 -3.05
N THR A 129 11.03 11.91 -1.87
CA THR A 129 9.63 11.60 -1.58
C THR A 129 9.25 12.29 -0.27
N PRO A 130 8.35 13.28 -0.28
CA PRO A 130 7.76 13.78 0.96
C PRO A 130 6.82 12.73 1.55
N LEU A 131 6.84 12.65 2.88
CA LEU A 131 5.87 11.92 3.68
C LEU A 131 5.11 12.95 4.52
N LEU A 132 3.84 13.17 4.22
CA LEU A 132 2.95 14.03 4.99
C LEU A 132 2.03 13.17 5.87
N VAL A 133 1.99 13.48 7.17
CA VAL A 133 1.06 12.86 8.11
C VAL A 133 0.24 13.96 8.78
N GLU A 134 -0.98 14.18 8.30
CA GLU A 134 -1.96 15.10 8.91
C GLU A 134 -2.72 14.41 10.04
N GLY A 135 -1.97 13.92 11.02
CA GLY A 135 -2.50 13.17 12.14
C GLY A 135 -1.40 12.81 13.14
N HIS A 136 -1.36 11.54 13.57
CA HIS A 136 -0.36 11.10 14.55
C HIS A 136 0.74 10.27 13.87
N LEU A 137 1.98 10.51 14.26
CA LEU A 137 3.12 9.69 13.90
C LEU A 137 3.59 8.93 15.14
N VAL A 138 3.62 7.60 15.05
CA VAL A 138 4.05 6.71 16.14
C VAL A 138 5.16 5.79 15.62
N MET A 139 6.33 5.86 16.23
CA MET A 139 7.50 5.06 15.81
C MET A 139 7.98 4.26 17.01
N ASN A 140 7.82 2.93 16.98
CA ASN A 140 8.19 2.02 18.07
C ASN A 140 9.14 0.92 17.59
#